data_AF-A0A846CVN1-F1
#
_entry.id   AF-A0A846CVN1-F1
#
_cell.length_a   1.000
_cell.length_b   1.000
_cell.length_c   1.000
_cell.angle_alpha   90.00
_cell.angle_beta   90.00
_cell.angle_gamma   90.00
#
_symmetry.space_group_name_H-M   'P 1'
#
loop_
_entity.id
_entity.type
_entity.pdbx_description
1 polymer ?
#
loop_
_entity_poly.entity_id
_entity_poly.type
_entity_poly.pdbx_seq_one_letter_code
_entity_poly.pdbx_strand_id
1 'polypeptide(L)'
;MPEETPKTNSAISKLESAIQRYTHALTTLEDASSPSKETVLEVLTARDTVQAELSNQSQIPTGSLIKVNDLDHRLKQDTNKITTVDLTEWHAIFNPNVEAWWWFLEPPKHRWDYLDWLWKILTIVFLILSFSLTVDISEHFLSGGAPDTLEVFVTASEGVLTLLVGRTAFTKTGQELIKNALTRLNIPNYFWQEVICGIAFSLFLICVIVYFLLPKIADFYNHLGDQDIQHNHPKFAAAISDYKRAVALNPDYAESHYHLGTIYEELQENQKALSQYKIAVKDNFIPAYNKLGRMYIIDQKYAQASFWLRRGLDLINEETENDKDNDKEVKYNLLTNLGWAMLEQKYYDEAKYNLENAKKLYNNKAPAYCLLAQVLEAEKNEADEKNTETKNTEIINNWGYCYEYANTNNIDENKWFYQARQHLKTPLNGSSVPAMLNFQLKNS
;
A
#
# COMPACT_ATOMS: atom_id res chain seq x y z
N MET A 1 -69.36 -60.46 5.44
CA MET A 1 -68.23 -60.20 4.52
C MET A 1 -68.75 -59.26 3.46
N PRO A 2 -68.28 -58.00 3.40
CA PRO A 2 -68.70 -57.11 2.33
C PRO A 2 -68.01 -57.51 1.01
N GLU A 3 -68.78 -57.53 -0.07
CA GLU A 3 -68.32 -57.72 -1.44
C GLU A 3 -67.29 -56.63 -1.84
N GLU A 4 -66.11 -57.05 -2.28
CA GLU A 4 -65.15 -56.16 -2.93
C GLU A 4 -65.72 -55.68 -4.27
N THR A 5 -65.88 -54.37 -4.37
CA THR A 5 -66.54 -53.67 -5.47
C THR A 5 -65.76 -53.72 -6.80
N PRO A 6 -66.44 -53.69 -7.97
CA PRO A 6 -65.82 -53.70 -9.31
C PRO A 6 -64.91 -52.49 -9.64
N LYS A 7 -64.92 -51.44 -8.81
CA LYS A 7 -64.06 -50.25 -8.97
C LYS A 7 -62.58 -50.55 -8.65
N THR A 8 -62.31 -51.45 -7.71
CA THR A 8 -60.94 -51.79 -7.28
C THR A 8 -60.16 -52.51 -8.39
N ASN A 9 -60.81 -53.44 -9.10
CA ASN A 9 -60.20 -54.17 -10.21
C ASN A 9 -59.86 -53.28 -11.42
N SER A 10 -60.69 -52.26 -11.70
CA SER A 10 -60.42 -51.30 -12.78
C SER A 10 -59.25 -50.39 -12.46
N ALA A 11 -59.12 -49.94 -11.21
CA ALA A 11 -58.02 -49.08 -10.78
C ALA A 11 -56.67 -49.82 -10.79
N ILE A 12 -56.64 -51.07 -10.30
CA ILE A 12 -55.43 -51.92 -10.32
C ILE A 12 -54.94 -52.14 -11.75
N SER A 13 -55.86 -52.41 -12.69
CA SER A 13 -55.54 -52.58 -14.12
C SER A 13 -54.92 -51.32 -14.76
N LYS A 14 -55.33 -50.11 -14.35
CA LYS A 14 -54.74 -48.86 -14.84
C LYS A 14 -53.32 -48.65 -14.35
N LEU A 15 -53.05 -48.92 -13.07
CA LEU A 15 -51.69 -48.83 -12.52
C LEU A 15 -50.75 -49.84 -13.19
N GLU A 16 -51.19 -51.09 -13.41
CA GLU A 16 -50.39 -52.09 -14.11
C GLU A 16 -50.07 -51.67 -15.55
N SER A 17 -51.04 -51.09 -16.25
CA SER A 17 -50.84 -50.54 -17.60
C SER A 17 -49.84 -49.36 -17.61
N ALA A 18 -49.93 -48.45 -16.62
CA ALA A 18 -49.00 -47.35 -16.47
C ALA A 18 -47.56 -47.84 -16.19
N ILE A 19 -47.40 -48.84 -15.31
CA ILE A 19 -46.10 -49.48 -15.02
C ILE A 19 -45.55 -50.15 -16.27
N GLN A 20 -46.39 -50.81 -17.07
CA GLN A 20 -45.96 -51.44 -18.32
C GLN A 20 -45.47 -50.41 -19.35
N ARG A 21 -46.18 -49.28 -19.48
CA ARG A 21 -45.75 -48.16 -20.34
C ARG A 21 -44.41 -47.60 -19.87
N TYR A 22 -44.26 -47.35 -18.58
CA TYR A 22 -43.00 -46.86 -18.01
C TYR A 22 -41.85 -47.86 -18.22
N THR A 23 -42.11 -49.15 -18.04
CA THR A 23 -41.12 -50.21 -18.33
C THR A 23 -40.66 -50.18 -19.78
N HIS A 24 -41.60 -50.08 -20.73
CA HIS A 24 -41.27 -50.08 -22.15
C HIS A 24 -40.51 -48.81 -22.57
N ALA A 25 -40.95 -47.64 -22.08
CA ALA A 25 -40.26 -46.39 -22.32
C ALA A 25 -38.83 -46.42 -21.78
N LEU A 26 -38.64 -46.93 -20.56
CA LEU A 26 -37.33 -47.01 -19.93
C LEU A 26 -36.39 -47.99 -20.66
N THR A 27 -36.88 -49.15 -21.08
CA THR A 27 -36.08 -50.10 -21.87
C THR A 27 -35.71 -49.51 -23.24
N THR A 28 -36.60 -48.74 -23.86
CA THR A 28 -36.28 -48.04 -25.12
C THR A 28 -35.18 -47.00 -24.93
N LEU A 29 -35.17 -46.31 -23.79
CA LEU A 29 -34.10 -45.37 -23.41
C LEU A 29 -32.78 -46.12 -23.14
N GLU A 30 -32.85 -47.25 -22.45
CA GLU A 30 -31.69 -48.09 -22.12
C GLU A 30 -30.99 -48.60 -23.39
N ASP A 31 -31.75 -49.06 -24.37
CA ASP A 31 -31.25 -49.62 -25.63
C ASP A 31 -30.70 -48.57 -26.61
N ALA A 32 -31.06 -47.29 -26.42
CA ALA A 32 -30.64 -46.21 -27.29
C ALA A 32 -29.19 -45.73 -27.00
N SER A 33 -28.31 -45.80 -28.01
CA SER A 33 -26.97 -45.20 -27.94
C SER A 33 -26.98 -43.68 -27.82
N SER A 34 -28.03 -43.03 -28.34
CA SER A 34 -28.27 -41.59 -28.22
C SER A 34 -29.79 -41.36 -28.28
N PRO A 35 -30.45 -41.09 -27.15
CA PRO A 35 -31.91 -41.02 -27.10
C PRO A 35 -32.42 -39.76 -27.79
N SER A 36 -33.56 -39.85 -28.47
CA SER A 36 -34.22 -38.67 -29.03
C SER A 36 -34.97 -37.89 -27.95
N LYS A 37 -35.32 -36.63 -28.25
CA LYS A 37 -36.15 -35.81 -27.35
C LYS A 37 -37.48 -36.51 -27.02
N GLU A 38 -38.07 -37.17 -28.00
CA GLU A 38 -39.31 -37.93 -27.83
C GLU A 38 -39.13 -39.11 -26.89
N THR A 39 -38.03 -39.86 -26.99
CA THR A 39 -37.74 -40.99 -26.09
C THR A 39 -37.61 -40.52 -24.64
N VAL A 40 -36.89 -39.42 -24.41
CA VAL A 40 -36.71 -38.87 -23.06
C VAL A 40 -38.04 -38.36 -22.50
N LEU A 41 -38.83 -37.63 -23.29
CA LEU A 41 -40.13 -37.11 -22.86
C LEU A 41 -41.12 -38.24 -22.54
N GLU A 42 -41.11 -39.32 -23.33
CA GLU A 42 -41.96 -40.49 -23.10
C GLU A 42 -41.65 -41.16 -21.76
N VAL A 43 -40.38 -41.27 -21.39
CA VAL A 43 -39.98 -41.81 -20.08
C VAL A 43 -40.49 -40.95 -18.92
N LEU A 44 -40.29 -39.62 -19.02
CA LEU A 44 -40.70 -38.68 -17.96
C LEU A 44 -42.22 -38.66 -17.78
N THR A 45 -42.97 -38.57 -18.88
CA THR A 45 -44.44 -38.56 -18.85
C THR A 45 -45.05 -39.91 -18.49
N ALA A 46 -44.41 -41.03 -18.86
CA ALA A 46 -44.80 -42.35 -18.39
C ALA A 46 -44.63 -42.46 -16.86
N ARG A 47 -43.56 -41.89 -16.30
CA ARG A 47 -43.36 -41.87 -14.84
C ARG A 47 -44.36 -40.95 -14.12
N ASP A 48 -44.75 -39.83 -14.73
CA ASP A 48 -45.84 -38.98 -14.22
C ASP A 48 -47.16 -39.75 -14.16
N THR A 49 -47.45 -40.53 -15.20
CA THR A 49 -48.66 -41.37 -15.26
C THR A 49 -48.68 -42.39 -14.13
N VAL A 50 -47.54 -43.05 -13.86
CA VAL A 50 -47.38 -43.96 -12.71
C VAL A 50 -47.62 -43.21 -11.39
N GLN A 51 -47.07 -42.00 -11.23
CA GLN A 51 -47.26 -41.22 -10.02
C GLN A 51 -48.73 -40.83 -9.78
N ALA A 52 -49.43 -40.43 -10.84
CA ALA A 52 -50.84 -40.06 -10.77
C ALA A 52 -51.72 -41.25 -10.35
N GLU A 53 -51.47 -42.43 -10.92
CA GLU A 53 -52.23 -43.64 -10.57
C GLU A 53 -51.90 -44.15 -9.15
N LEU A 54 -50.65 -44.05 -8.69
CA LEU A 54 -50.27 -44.37 -7.31
C LEU A 54 -50.98 -43.45 -6.31
N SER A 55 -51.12 -42.16 -6.64
CA SER A 55 -51.76 -41.17 -5.76
C SER A 55 -53.29 -41.32 -5.68
N ASN A 56 -53.91 -41.90 -6.72
CA ASN A 56 -55.37 -42.09 -6.80
C ASN A 56 -55.86 -43.39 -6.13
N GLN A 57 -54.96 -44.27 -5.68
CA GLN A 57 -55.31 -45.57 -5.10
C GLN A 57 -55.24 -45.59 -3.57
N SER A 58 -56.28 -46.11 -2.92
CA SER A 58 -56.32 -46.27 -1.45
C SER A 58 -55.60 -47.53 -0.95
N GLN A 59 -55.45 -48.55 -1.80
CA GLN A 59 -54.72 -49.78 -1.51
C GLN A 59 -53.84 -50.13 -2.72
N ILE A 60 -52.53 -50.09 -2.53
CA ILE A 60 -51.56 -50.32 -3.60
C ILE A 60 -50.95 -51.72 -3.42
N PRO A 61 -50.97 -52.59 -4.44
CA PRO A 61 -50.33 -53.90 -4.37
C PRO A 61 -48.82 -53.78 -4.13
N THR A 62 -48.28 -54.52 -3.16
CA THR A 62 -46.84 -54.49 -2.83
C THR A 62 -45.95 -54.85 -4.02
N GLY A 63 -46.39 -55.78 -4.87
CA GLY A 63 -45.65 -56.15 -6.08
C GLY A 63 -45.49 -55.00 -7.08
N SER A 64 -46.49 -54.11 -7.17
CA SER A 64 -46.42 -52.91 -8.02
C SER A 64 -45.42 -51.89 -7.48
N LEU A 65 -45.38 -51.70 -6.16
CA LEU A 65 -44.40 -50.81 -5.52
C LEU A 65 -42.96 -51.29 -5.73
N ILE A 66 -42.70 -52.59 -5.62
CA ILE A 66 -41.37 -53.17 -5.87
C ILE A 66 -40.94 -52.91 -7.32
N LYS A 67 -41.85 -53.11 -8.29
CA LYS A 67 -41.56 -52.85 -9.71
C LYS A 67 -41.27 -51.37 -9.98
N VAL A 68 -42.07 -50.46 -9.44
CA VAL A 68 -41.82 -49.02 -9.59
C VAL A 68 -40.48 -48.64 -8.99
N ASN A 69 -40.13 -49.17 -7.81
CA ASN A 69 -38.84 -48.89 -7.18
C ASN A 69 -37.64 -49.41 -8.01
N ASP A 70 -37.76 -50.59 -8.61
CA ASP A 70 -36.74 -51.14 -9.51
C ASP A 70 -36.56 -50.27 -10.78
N LEU A 71 -37.66 -49.87 -11.40
CA LEU A 71 -37.65 -48.97 -12.56
C LEU A 71 -37.07 -47.58 -12.20
N ASP A 72 -37.43 -47.03 -11.05
CA ASP A 72 -36.89 -45.77 -10.55
C ASP A 72 -35.37 -45.87 -10.29
N HIS A 73 -34.89 -47.02 -9.81
CA HIS A 73 -33.46 -47.28 -9.64
C HIS A 73 -32.72 -47.32 -10.98
N ARG A 74 -33.29 -48.02 -11.97
CA ARG A 74 -32.75 -48.08 -13.35
C ARG A 74 -32.71 -46.68 -14.00
N LEU A 75 -33.78 -45.91 -13.87
CA LEU A 75 -33.84 -44.52 -14.36
C LEU A 75 -32.70 -43.67 -13.80
N LYS A 76 -32.38 -43.81 -12.51
CA LYS A 76 -31.26 -43.09 -11.88
C LYS A 76 -29.91 -43.51 -12.45
N GLN A 77 -29.72 -44.78 -12.82
CA GLN A 77 -28.47 -45.25 -13.42
C GLN A 77 -28.25 -44.69 -14.83
N ASP A 78 -29.33 -44.48 -15.60
CA ASP A 78 -29.29 -43.92 -16.96
C ASP A 78 -29.51 -42.39 -17.02
N THR A 79 -29.28 -41.68 -15.92
CA THR A 79 -29.42 -40.21 -15.83
C THR A 79 -28.68 -39.49 -16.97
N ASN A 80 -27.48 -39.95 -17.34
CA ASN A 80 -26.64 -39.35 -18.38
C ASN A 80 -27.38 -39.26 -19.71
N LYS A 81 -28.16 -40.29 -20.07
CA LYS A 81 -28.93 -40.36 -21.32
C LYS A 81 -30.05 -39.33 -21.34
N ILE A 82 -30.74 -39.14 -20.22
CA ILE A 82 -31.81 -38.15 -20.04
C ILE A 82 -31.25 -36.73 -20.12
N THR A 83 -30.14 -36.49 -19.42
CA THR A 83 -29.50 -35.16 -19.34
C THR A 83 -28.82 -34.71 -20.63
N THR A 84 -28.79 -35.54 -21.67
CA THR A 84 -28.37 -35.11 -23.02
C THR A 84 -29.38 -34.13 -23.65
N VAL A 85 -30.62 -34.13 -23.17
CA VAL A 85 -31.69 -33.23 -23.63
C VAL A 85 -31.84 -32.09 -22.63
N ASP A 86 -31.83 -30.85 -23.13
CA ASP A 86 -32.17 -29.68 -22.32
C ASP A 86 -33.67 -29.69 -21.96
N LEU A 87 -33.97 -29.85 -20.67
CA LEU A 87 -35.33 -29.94 -20.14
C LEU A 87 -35.94 -28.57 -19.79
N THR A 88 -35.21 -27.46 -19.96
CA THR A 88 -35.65 -26.11 -19.53
C THR A 88 -36.96 -25.67 -20.19
N GLU A 89 -37.12 -25.93 -21.49
CA GLU A 89 -38.35 -25.64 -22.23
C GLU A 89 -39.53 -26.44 -21.67
N TRP A 90 -39.32 -27.69 -21.28
CA TRP A 90 -40.36 -28.55 -20.75
C TRP A 90 -40.73 -28.22 -19.32
N HIS A 91 -39.78 -27.81 -18.49
CA HIS A 91 -40.07 -27.31 -17.14
C HIS A 91 -41.01 -26.10 -17.20
N ALA A 92 -40.82 -25.21 -18.19
CA ALA A 92 -41.70 -24.06 -18.38
C ALA A 92 -43.11 -24.45 -18.86
N ILE A 93 -43.23 -25.47 -19.70
CA ILE A 93 -44.51 -25.92 -20.27
C ILE A 93 -45.31 -26.79 -19.30
N PHE A 94 -44.67 -27.81 -18.73
CA PHE A 94 -45.34 -28.82 -17.91
C PHE A 94 -45.42 -28.43 -16.43
N ASN A 95 -44.58 -27.51 -15.96
CA ASN A 95 -44.50 -27.06 -14.57
C ASN A 95 -44.56 -28.23 -13.56
N PRO A 96 -43.62 -29.20 -13.65
CA PRO A 96 -43.67 -30.41 -12.84
C PRO A 96 -43.58 -30.09 -11.34
N ASN A 97 -44.30 -30.86 -10.53
CA ASN A 97 -44.24 -30.73 -9.07
C ASN A 97 -42.81 -30.98 -8.56
N VAL A 98 -42.38 -30.25 -7.54
CA VAL A 98 -41.05 -30.38 -6.90
C VAL A 98 -40.80 -31.81 -6.37
N GLU A 99 -41.86 -32.53 -6.02
CA GLU A 99 -41.78 -33.94 -5.58
C GLU A 99 -41.49 -34.94 -6.73
N ALA A 100 -41.67 -34.52 -7.99
CA ALA A 100 -41.41 -35.33 -9.18
C ALA A 100 -39.91 -35.32 -9.53
N TRP A 101 -39.09 -35.90 -8.64
CA TRP A 101 -37.62 -35.87 -8.71
C TRP A 101 -37.05 -36.31 -10.07
N TRP A 102 -37.74 -37.15 -10.83
CA TRP A 102 -37.31 -37.62 -12.17
C TRP A 102 -37.25 -36.50 -13.22
N TRP A 103 -37.97 -35.39 -13.03
CA TRP A 103 -37.85 -34.19 -13.87
C TRP A 103 -36.62 -33.35 -13.54
N PHE A 104 -35.98 -33.58 -12.40
CA PHE A 104 -34.86 -32.78 -11.87
C PHE A 104 -33.57 -33.59 -11.77
N LEU A 105 -33.39 -34.57 -12.65
CA LEU A 105 -32.17 -35.37 -12.75
C LEU A 105 -30.99 -34.48 -13.21
N GLU A 106 -29.94 -34.39 -12.40
CA GLU A 106 -28.71 -33.66 -12.73
C GLU A 106 -27.68 -34.59 -13.38
N PRO A 107 -26.89 -34.12 -14.36
CA PRO A 107 -25.81 -34.92 -14.94
C PRO A 107 -24.78 -35.28 -13.84
N PRO A 108 -24.11 -36.44 -13.95
CA PRO A 108 -23.11 -36.84 -12.99
C PRO A 108 -21.99 -35.81 -12.97
N LYS A 109 -21.72 -35.26 -11.78
CA LYS A 109 -20.65 -34.28 -11.59
C LYS A 109 -19.31 -34.91 -11.94
N HIS A 110 -18.49 -34.18 -12.68
CA HIS A 110 -17.13 -34.59 -12.93
C HIS A 110 -16.34 -34.56 -11.61
N ARG A 111 -15.28 -35.36 -11.47
CA ARG A 111 -14.51 -35.46 -10.22
C ARG A 111 -13.94 -34.12 -9.73
N TRP A 112 -13.69 -33.18 -10.65
CA TRP A 112 -13.17 -31.84 -10.36
C TRP A 112 -14.27 -30.88 -9.88
N ASP A 113 -15.52 -31.07 -10.31
CA ASP A 113 -16.67 -30.24 -9.94
C ASP A 113 -17.00 -30.34 -8.43
N TYR A 114 -16.52 -31.38 -7.73
CA TYR A 114 -16.66 -31.49 -6.27
C TYR A 114 -15.93 -30.38 -5.51
N LEU A 115 -14.90 -29.77 -6.12
CA LEU A 115 -14.13 -28.68 -5.52
C LEU A 115 -14.57 -27.29 -6.03
N ASP A 116 -15.57 -27.19 -6.91
CA ASP A 116 -16.07 -25.92 -7.46
C ASP A 116 -16.43 -24.90 -6.38
N TRP A 117 -16.99 -25.37 -5.26
CA TRP A 117 -17.37 -24.50 -4.14
C TRP A 117 -16.13 -23.80 -3.53
N LEU A 118 -15.00 -24.50 -3.45
CA LEU A 118 -13.74 -23.97 -2.93
C LEU A 118 -13.18 -22.91 -3.88
N TRP A 119 -13.13 -23.20 -5.17
CA TRP A 119 -12.65 -22.26 -6.19
C TRP A 119 -13.50 -20.98 -6.26
N LYS A 120 -14.82 -21.10 -6.07
CA LYS A 120 -15.71 -19.93 -5.97
C LYS A 120 -15.42 -19.06 -4.75
N ILE A 121 -15.23 -19.67 -3.58
CA ILE A 121 -14.86 -18.93 -2.37
C ILE A 121 -13.51 -18.24 -2.58
N LEU A 122 -12.52 -18.97 -3.09
CA LEU A 122 -11.18 -18.44 -3.32
C LEU A 122 -11.18 -17.27 -4.34
N THR A 123 -11.97 -17.39 -5.40
CA THR A 123 -12.18 -16.31 -6.38
C THR A 123 -12.73 -15.05 -5.69
N ILE A 124 -13.76 -15.19 -4.84
CA ILE A 124 -14.34 -14.06 -4.12
C ILE A 124 -13.30 -13.41 -3.20
N VAL A 125 -12.53 -14.21 -2.47
CA VAL A 125 -11.46 -13.72 -1.60
C VAL A 125 -10.42 -12.92 -2.40
N PHE A 126 -9.92 -13.45 -3.52
CA PHE A 126 -8.94 -12.73 -4.34
C PHE A 126 -9.49 -11.44 -4.93
N LEU A 127 -10.77 -11.42 -5.34
CA LEU A 127 -11.40 -10.20 -5.83
C LEU A 127 -11.57 -9.14 -4.73
N ILE A 128 -11.96 -9.53 -3.52
CA ILE A 128 -12.07 -8.63 -2.37
C ILE A 128 -10.69 -8.06 -2.00
N LEU A 129 -9.66 -8.91 -1.93
CA LEU A 129 -8.29 -8.48 -1.62
C LEU A 129 -7.74 -7.55 -2.70
N SER A 130 -7.96 -7.87 -3.98
CA SER A 130 -7.57 -7.00 -5.09
C SER A 130 -8.26 -5.63 -5.01
N PHE A 131 -9.55 -5.62 -4.65
CA PHE A 131 -10.30 -4.37 -4.46
C PHE A 131 -9.74 -3.54 -3.31
N SER A 132 -9.50 -4.16 -2.15
CA SER A 132 -8.89 -3.48 -1.01
C SER A 132 -7.53 -2.88 -1.36
N LEU A 133 -6.66 -3.63 -2.04
CA LEU A 133 -5.34 -3.15 -2.48
C LEU A 133 -5.46 -2.01 -3.49
N THR A 134 -6.44 -2.09 -4.39
CA THR A 134 -6.63 -1.03 -5.40
C THR A 134 -7.06 0.28 -4.73
N VAL A 135 -7.97 0.24 -3.75
CA VAL A 135 -8.37 1.43 -2.99
C VAL A 135 -7.17 2.04 -2.25
N ASP A 136 -6.40 1.20 -1.56
CA ASP A 136 -5.21 1.65 -0.82
C ASP A 136 -4.15 2.28 -1.75
N ILE A 137 -3.82 1.62 -2.86
CA ILE A 137 -2.94 2.18 -3.91
C ILE A 137 -3.49 3.53 -4.41
N SER A 138 -4.81 3.63 -4.62
CA SER A 138 -5.44 4.84 -5.14
C SER A 138 -5.31 6.02 -4.19
N GLU A 139 -5.47 5.81 -2.89
CA GLU A 139 -5.30 6.86 -1.88
C GLU A 139 -3.87 7.44 -1.87
N HIS A 140 -2.85 6.59 -2.08
CA HIS A 140 -1.45 7.02 -2.19
C HIS A 140 -1.20 7.89 -3.43
N PHE A 141 -1.87 7.61 -4.55
CA PHE A 141 -1.73 8.44 -5.76
C PHE A 141 -2.53 9.76 -5.67
N LEU A 142 -3.75 9.74 -5.12
CA LEU A 142 -4.62 10.91 -5.04
C LEU A 142 -4.14 11.96 -4.03
N SER A 143 -3.39 11.54 -3.00
CA SER A 143 -2.86 12.45 -1.97
C SER A 143 -1.61 13.24 -2.41
N GLY A 144 -0.98 12.89 -3.54
CA GLY A 144 0.26 13.49 -4.05
C GLY A 144 0.11 14.87 -4.73
N GLY A 145 -1.11 15.28 -5.10
CA GLY A 145 -1.39 16.56 -5.76
C GLY A 145 -1.17 16.58 -7.29
N ALA A 146 -1.86 17.54 -7.93
CA ALA A 146 -2.04 17.80 -9.37
C ALA A 146 -2.29 16.57 -10.28
N PRO A 147 -3.41 16.54 -11.04
CA PRO A 147 -3.81 15.35 -11.77
C PRO A 147 -2.86 15.01 -12.91
N ASP A 148 -2.10 13.94 -12.72
CA ASP A 148 -1.29 13.32 -13.77
C ASP A 148 -2.06 12.21 -14.49
N THR A 149 -1.49 11.75 -15.61
CA THR A 149 -2.00 10.62 -16.40
C THR A 149 -2.26 9.36 -15.58
N LEU A 150 -1.50 9.13 -14.51
CA LEU A 150 -1.64 7.96 -13.63
C LEU A 150 -2.92 7.99 -12.79
N GLU A 151 -3.44 9.16 -12.37
CA GLU A 151 -4.71 9.24 -11.64
C GLU A 151 -5.89 8.75 -12.51
N VAL A 152 -5.83 8.99 -13.82
CA VAL A 152 -6.83 8.51 -14.78
C VAL A 152 -6.83 6.99 -14.87
N PHE A 153 -5.65 6.35 -14.82
CA PHE A 153 -5.55 4.89 -14.81
C PHE A 153 -6.05 4.28 -13.52
N VAL A 154 -5.75 4.91 -12.39
CA VAL A 154 -6.17 4.49 -11.04
C VAL A 154 -7.69 4.56 -10.90
N THR A 155 -8.30 5.70 -11.21
CA THR A 155 -9.77 5.88 -11.17
C THR A 155 -10.52 4.99 -12.18
N ALA A 156 -9.94 4.77 -13.37
CA ALA A 156 -10.48 3.80 -14.32
C ALA A 156 -10.40 2.36 -13.80
N SER A 157 -9.33 2.00 -13.08
CA SER A 157 -9.15 0.66 -12.52
C SER A 157 -10.16 0.34 -11.41
N GLU A 158 -10.47 1.31 -10.54
CA GLU A 158 -11.50 1.17 -9.50
C GLU A 158 -12.89 0.96 -10.09
N GLY A 159 -13.24 1.73 -11.13
CA GLY A 159 -14.51 1.60 -11.84
C GLY A 159 -14.66 0.23 -12.50
N VAL A 160 -13.60 -0.25 -13.16
CA VAL A 160 -13.56 -1.58 -13.79
C VAL A 160 -13.66 -2.69 -12.74
N LEU A 161 -12.93 -2.58 -11.62
CA LEU A 161 -12.93 -3.60 -10.57
C LEU A 161 -14.26 -3.65 -9.82
N THR A 162 -14.88 -2.51 -9.56
CA THR A 162 -16.23 -2.42 -8.97
C THR A 162 -17.28 -3.03 -9.91
N LEU A 163 -17.16 -2.79 -11.22
CA LEU A 163 -18.02 -3.43 -12.22
C LEU A 163 -17.77 -4.93 -12.32
N LEU A 164 -16.53 -5.40 -12.19
CA LEU A 164 -16.21 -6.82 -12.18
C LEU A 164 -16.76 -7.53 -10.94
N VAL A 165 -16.50 -6.97 -9.74
CA VAL A 165 -16.99 -7.53 -8.48
C VAL A 165 -18.52 -7.46 -8.43
N GLY A 166 -19.13 -6.32 -8.76
CA GLY A 166 -20.57 -6.10 -8.60
C GLY A 166 -21.45 -6.64 -9.73
N ARG A 167 -20.99 -6.61 -10.99
CA ARG A 167 -21.81 -7.01 -12.16
C ARG A 167 -21.37 -8.31 -12.81
N THR A 168 -20.09 -8.65 -12.92
CA THR A 168 -19.71 -9.84 -13.70
C THR A 168 -19.71 -11.14 -12.89
N ALA A 169 -19.25 -11.12 -11.64
CA ALA A 169 -19.21 -12.33 -10.80
C ALA A 169 -20.60 -12.81 -10.32
N PHE A 170 -21.54 -11.87 -10.07
CA PHE A 170 -22.81 -12.17 -9.40
C PHE A 170 -24.07 -12.05 -10.28
N THR A 171 -24.00 -11.52 -11.51
CA THR A 171 -25.18 -11.42 -12.39
C THR A 171 -25.22 -12.53 -13.45
N LYS A 172 -26.42 -12.96 -13.83
CA LYS A 172 -26.64 -13.96 -14.88
C LYS A 172 -25.97 -13.56 -16.21
N THR A 173 -26.08 -12.28 -16.58
CA THR A 173 -25.48 -11.71 -17.80
C THR A 173 -23.95 -11.76 -17.75
N GLY A 174 -23.34 -11.45 -16.61
CA GLY A 174 -21.90 -11.54 -16.40
C GLY A 174 -21.37 -12.97 -16.52
N GLN A 175 -22.08 -13.92 -15.92
CA GLN A 175 -21.75 -15.33 -16.03
C GLN A 175 -21.86 -15.82 -17.46
N GLU A 176 -22.90 -15.47 -18.21
CA GLU A 176 -23.03 -15.85 -19.64
C GLU A 176 -21.88 -15.33 -20.50
N LEU A 177 -21.39 -14.12 -20.27
CA LEU A 177 -20.22 -13.58 -20.99
C LEU A 177 -18.96 -14.40 -20.70
N ILE A 178 -18.71 -14.74 -19.43
CA ILE A 178 -17.57 -15.57 -19.04
C ILE A 178 -17.69 -16.96 -19.66
N LYS A 179 -18.88 -17.57 -19.61
CA LYS A 179 -19.15 -18.87 -20.24
C LYS A 179 -18.87 -18.82 -21.75
N ASN A 180 -19.36 -17.79 -22.44
CA ASN A 180 -19.12 -17.59 -23.87
C ASN A 180 -17.65 -17.36 -24.21
N ALA A 181 -16.88 -16.74 -23.33
CA ALA A 181 -15.44 -16.56 -23.51
C ALA A 181 -14.68 -17.88 -23.30
N LEU A 182 -15.02 -18.64 -22.25
CA LEU A 182 -14.39 -19.92 -21.94
C LEU A 182 -14.69 -20.98 -23.02
N THR A 183 -15.91 -20.99 -23.59
CA THR A 183 -16.25 -21.87 -24.72
C THR A 183 -15.48 -21.50 -25.98
N ARG A 184 -15.29 -20.21 -26.28
CA ARG A 184 -14.43 -19.75 -27.39
C ARG A 184 -12.97 -20.17 -27.23
N LEU A 185 -12.48 -20.25 -26.00
CA LEU A 185 -11.14 -20.74 -25.68
C LEU A 185 -11.05 -22.27 -25.61
N ASN A 186 -12.14 -22.97 -25.93
CA ASN A 186 -12.25 -24.43 -25.93
C ASN A 186 -11.90 -25.06 -24.57
N ILE A 187 -12.19 -24.36 -23.46
CA ILE A 187 -11.93 -24.83 -22.11
C ILE A 187 -13.08 -25.74 -21.66
N PRO A 188 -12.80 -26.98 -21.23
CA PRO A 188 -13.83 -27.88 -20.72
C PRO A 188 -14.62 -27.27 -19.56
N ASN A 189 -15.93 -27.48 -19.55
CA ASN A 189 -16.85 -26.93 -18.55
C ASN A 189 -16.46 -27.24 -17.10
N TYR A 190 -15.88 -28.41 -16.84
CA TYR A 190 -15.43 -28.84 -15.52
C TYR A 190 -14.13 -28.16 -15.02
N PHE A 191 -13.51 -27.27 -15.81
CA PHE A 191 -12.34 -26.46 -15.39
C PHE A 191 -12.67 -24.96 -15.28
N TRP A 192 -13.92 -24.57 -15.44
CA TRP A 192 -14.28 -23.16 -15.54
C TRP A 192 -14.01 -22.41 -14.24
N GLN A 193 -14.26 -23.01 -13.08
CA GLN A 193 -14.05 -22.34 -11.78
C GLN A 193 -12.56 -22.15 -11.48
N GLU A 194 -11.72 -23.13 -11.82
CA GLU A 194 -10.27 -23.07 -11.69
C GLU A 194 -9.68 -21.94 -12.53
N VAL A 195 -10.10 -21.82 -13.79
CA VAL A 195 -9.60 -20.77 -14.70
C VAL A 195 -10.03 -19.40 -14.22
N ILE A 196 -11.29 -19.24 -13.80
CA ILE A 196 -11.79 -17.98 -13.23
C ILE A 196 -10.98 -17.60 -11.98
N CYS A 197 -10.77 -18.57 -11.08
CA CYS A 197 -9.96 -18.35 -9.88
C CYS A 197 -8.52 -17.98 -10.23
N GLY A 198 -7.92 -18.61 -11.24
CA GLY A 198 -6.57 -18.30 -11.72
C GLY A 198 -6.45 -16.89 -12.28
N ILE A 199 -7.47 -16.39 -12.99
CA ILE A 199 -7.54 -15.01 -13.47
C ILE A 199 -7.64 -14.05 -12.28
N ALA A 200 -8.51 -14.33 -11.32
CA ALA A 200 -8.67 -13.50 -10.11
C ALA A 200 -7.38 -13.45 -9.28
N PHE A 201 -6.69 -14.59 -9.15
CA PHE A 201 -5.39 -14.66 -8.48
C PHE A 201 -4.30 -13.87 -9.24
N SER A 202 -4.29 -13.92 -10.57
CA SER A 202 -3.34 -13.16 -11.38
C SER A 202 -3.54 -11.66 -11.21
N LEU A 203 -4.79 -11.21 -11.17
CA LEU A 203 -5.14 -9.81 -10.87
C LEU A 203 -4.66 -9.40 -9.47
N PHE A 204 -4.93 -10.23 -8.47
CA PHE A 204 -4.44 -10.01 -7.10
C PHE A 204 -2.92 -9.89 -7.08
N LEU A 205 -2.20 -10.79 -7.77
CA LEU A 205 -0.74 -10.75 -7.84
C LEU A 205 -0.23 -9.47 -8.51
N ILE A 206 -0.89 -8.98 -9.56
CA ILE A 206 -0.55 -7.69 -10.18
C ILE A 206 -0.73 -6.55 -9.17
N CYS A 207 -1.84 -6.49 -8.44
CA CYS A 207 -2.06 -5.48 -7.40
C CYS A 207 -0.97 -5.54 -6.32
N VAL A 208 -0.60 -6.74 -5.87
CA VAL A 208 0.49 -6.94 -4.90
C VAL A 208 1.82 -6.46 -5.45
N ILE A 209 2.15 -6.78 -6.70
CA ILE A 209 3.39 -6.30 -7.35
C ILE A 209 3.40 -4.76 -7.42
N VAL A 210 2.30 -4.14 -7.83
CA VAL A 210 2.20 -2.67 -7.90
C VAL A 210 2.38 -2.05 -6.51
N TYR A 211 1.74 -2.61 -5.49
CA TYR A 211 1.91 -2.16 -4.10
C TYR A 211 3.38 -2.19 -3.65
N PHE A 212 4.08 -3.30 -3.91
CA PHE A 212 5.51 -3.41 -3.60
C PHE A 212 6.41 -2.51 -4.46
N LEU A 213 5.92 -1.98 -5.58
CA LEU A 213 6.64 -1.02 -6.40
C LEU A 213 6.44 0.43 -5.95
N LEU A 214 5.46 0.74 -5.08
CA LEU A 214 5.19 2.11 -4.63
C LEU A 214 6.45 2.82 -4.07
N PRO A 215 7.29 2.19 -3.22
CA PRO A 215 8.52 2.85 -2.74
C PRO A 215 9.50 3.18 -3.87
N LYS A 216 9.62 2.33 -4.90
CA LYS A 216 10.49 2.62 -6.05
C LYS A 216 9.96 3.75 -6.92
N ILE A 217 8.63 3.88 -7.02
CA ILE A 217 8.01 5.01 -7.70
C ILE A 217 8.21 6.28 -6.87
N ALA A 218 8.18 6.19 -5.54
CA ALA A 218 8.52 7.29 -4.66
C ALA A 218 9.97 7.77 -4.88
N ASP A 219 10.94 6.85 -4.99
CA ASP A 219 12.34 7.17 -5.32
C ASP A 219 12.47 7.96 -6.62
N PHE A 220 11.71 7.56 -7.65
CA PHE A 220 11.68 8.28 -8.92
C PHE A 220 11.21 9.73 -8.75
N TYR A 221 10.13 9.96 -8.01
CA TYR A 221 9.65 11.31 -7.73
C TYR A 221 10.61 12.11 -6.83
N ASN A 222 11.29 11.48 -5.86
CA ASN A 222 12.33 12.15 -5.08
C ASN A 222 13.44 12.68 -5.99
N HIS A 223 13.92 11.83 -6.90
CA HIS A 223 14.96 12.22 -7.84
C HIS A 223 14.52 13.32 -8.82
N LEU A 224 13.26 13.32 -9.27
CA LEU A 224 12.72 14.44 -10.06
C LEU A 224 12.70 15.74 -9.25
N GLY A 225 12.29 15.68 -7.98
CA GLY A 225 12.35 16.80 -7.06
C GLY A 225 13.77 17.38 -6.91
N ASP A 226 14.78 16.52 -6.82
CA ASP A 226 16.20 16.94 -6.79
C ASP A 226 16.60 17.65 -8.07
N GLN A 227 16.21 17.12 -9.23
CA GLN A 227 16.49 17.71 -10.54
C GLN A 227 15.83 19.09 -10.68
N ASP A 228 14.60 19.25 -10.21
CA ASP A 228 13.88 20.52 -10.25
C ASP A 228 14.53 21.60 -9.37
N ILE A 229 15.07 21.21 -8.21
CA ILE A 229 15.85 22.12 -7.36
C ILE A 229 17.10 22.61 -8.11
N GLN A 230 17.82 21.73 -8.81
CA GLN A 230 19.04 22.08 -9.52
C GLN A 230 18.80 23.00 -10.73
N HIS A 231 17.70 22.77 -11.48
CA HIS A 231 17.47 23.47 -12.75
C HIS A 231 16.57 24.71 -12.65
N ASN A 232 15.84 24.90 -11.55
CA ASN A 232 14.72 25.85 -11.51
C ASN A 232 14.79 26.90 -10.37
N HIS A 233 15.94 27.53 -10.18
CA HIS A 233 16.06 28.68 -9.26
C HIS A 233 15.28 29.92 -9.77
N PRO A 234 14.35 30.54 -8.97
CA PRO A 234 13.62 30.06 -7.81
C PRO A 234 12.12 29.89 -8.14
N LYS A 235 11.71 28.65 -8.44
CA LYS A 235 10.31 28.20 -8.42
C LYS A 235 10.26 26.80 -7.81
N PHE A 236 10.20 26.72 -6.48
CA PHE A 236 10.07 25.46 -5.74
C PHE A 236 8.77 24.68 -6.01
N ALA A 237 7.84 25.23 -6.79
CA ALA A 237 6.53 24.62 -7.00
C ALA A 237 6.61 23.21 -7.59
N ALA A 238 7.50 22.98 -8.56
CA ALA A 238 7.65 21.69 -9.22
C ALA A 238 8.30 20.66 -8.27
N ALA A 239 9.44 21.02 -7.65
CA ALA A 239 10.07 20.20 -6.62
C ALA A 239 9.14 19.84 -5.44
N ILE A 240 8.36 20.81 -4.93
CA ILE A 240 7.36 20.53 -3.87
C ILE A 240 6.33 19.51 -4.35
N SER A 241 5.88 19.62 -5.60
CA SER A 241 4.91 18.67 -6.18
C SER A 241 5.50 17.27 -6.22
N ASP A 242 6.73 17.13 -6.71
CA ASP A 242 7.39 15.84 -6.84
C ASP A 242 7.70 15.21 -5.48
N TYR A 243 8.26 15.97 -4.53
CA TYR A 243 8.48 15.43 -3.19
C TYR A 243 7.17 15.10 -2.46
N LYS A 244 6.09 15.88 -2.67
CA LYS A 244 4.77 15.54 -2.12
C LYS A 244 4.25 14.22 -2.67
N ARG A 245 4.53 13.94 -3.95
CA ARG A 245 4.17 12.67 -4.55
C ARG A 245 5.01 11.52 -4.03
N ALA A 246 6.31 11.75 -3.83
CA ALA A 246 7.19 10.76 -3.21
C ALA A 246 6.67 10.36 -1.81
N VAL A 247 6.35 11.34 -0.95
CA VAL A 247 5.82 11.04 0.40
C VAL A 247 4.38 10.52 0.39
N ALA A 248 3.60 10.79 -0.66
CA ALA A 248 2.27 10.20 -0.82
C ALA A 248 2.34 8.70 -1.19
N LEU A 249 3.35 8.31 -1.96
CA LEU A 249 3.60 6.91 -2.35
C LEU A 249 4.37 6.11 -1.30
N ASN A 250 5.22 6.80 -0.53
CA ASN A 250 5.95 6.24 0.60
C ASN A 250 5.88 7.23 1.79
N PRO A 251 4.88 7.12 2.67
CA PRO A 251 4.67 8.04 3.79
C PRO A 251 5.81 8.15 4.80
N ASP A 252 6.72 7.17 4.82
CA ASP A 252 7.88 7.17 5.71
C ASP A 252 9.17 7.59 4.97
N TYR A 253 9.07 8.11 3.74
CA TYR A 253 10.25 8.48 2.94
C TYR A 253 11.01 9.68 3.51
N ALA A 254 11.97 9.37 4.39
CA ALA A 254 12.66 10.36 5.21
C ALA A 254 13.43 11.42 4.40
N GLU A 255 14.05 11.03 3.29
CA GLU A 255 14.78 11.94 2.40
C GLU A 255 13.83 12.96 1.76
N SER A 256 12.73 12.53 1.15
CA SER A 256 11.72 13.45 0.59
C SER A 256 11.11 14.38 1.66
N HIS A 257 10.86 13.88 2.88
CA HIS A 257 10.45 14.71 3.99
C HIS A 257 11.53 15.76 4.35
N TYR A 258 12.81 15.39 4.36
CA TYR A 258 13.90 16.33 4.57
C TYR A 258 13.97 17.43 3.49
N HIS A 259 13.80 17.06 2.21
CA HIS A 259 13.78 18.03 1.12
C HIS A 259 12.58 18.98 1.19
N LEU A 260 11.37 18.46 1.43
CA LEU A 260 10.18 19.30 1.69
C LEU A 260 10.42 20.24 2.87
N GLY A 261 11.01 19.74 3.95
CA GLY A 261 11.34 20.54 5.12
C GLY A 261 12.27 21.70 4.79
N THR A 262 13.29 21.44 3.98
CA THR A 262 14.28 22.44 3.55
C THR A 262 13.66 23.50 2.65
N ILE A 263 12.80 23.10 1.71
CA ILE A 263 12.07 24.05 0.87
C ILE A 263 11.12 24.91 1.72
N TYR A 264 10.41 24.30 2.69
CA TYR A 264 9.54 25.06 3.58
C TYR A 264 10.30 26.02 4.48
N GLU A 265 11.52 25.66 4.92
CA GLU A 265 12.42 26.57 5.64
C GLU A 265 12.81 27.78 4.76
N GLU A 266 13.16 27.55 3.50
CA GLU A 266 13.49 28.63 2.55
C GLU A 266 12.29 29.53 2.24
N LEU A 267 11.08 28.97 2.24
CA LEU A 267 9.82 29.70 2.13
C LEU A 267 9.35 30.34 3.45
N GLN A 268 10.14 30.24 4.51
CA GLN A 268 9.82 30.74 5.86
C GLN A 268 8.56 30.11 6.49
N GLU A 269 8.12 28.95 5.99
CA GLU A 269 7.02 28.16 6.53
C GLU A 269 7.50 27.22 7.64
N ASN A 270 8.11 27.79 8.69
CA ASN A 270 8.85 27.05 9.73
C ASN A 270 8.05 25.93 10.41
N GLN A 271 6.73 26.09 10.58
CA GLN A 271 5.89 25.04 11.18
C GLN A 271 5.75 23.82 10.28
N LYS A 272 5.65 24.01 8.95
CA LYS A 272 5.65 22.89 8.00
C LYS A 272 7.03 22.26 7.94
N ALA A 273 8.10 23.06 7.90
CA ALA A 273 9.47 22.54 7.94
C ALA A 273 9.69 21.64 9.16
N LEU A 274 9.32 22.12 10.35
CA LEU A 274 9.40 21.38 11.60
C LEU A 274 8.61 20.07 11.56
N SER A 275 7.42 20.04 10.98
CA SER A 275 6.64 18.80 10.86
C SER A 275 7.32 17.79 9.96
N GLN A 276 7.89 18.23 8.83
CA GLN A 276 8.57 17.34 7.89
C GLN A 276 9.86 16.77 8.50
N TYR A 277 10.69 17.61 9.14
CA TYR A 277 11.91 17.14 9.80
C TYR A 277 11.63 16.14 10.93
N LYS A 278 10.53 16.32 11.67
CA LYS A 278 10.10 15.34 12.69
C LYS A 278 9.73 13.98 12.12
N ILE A 279 9.24 13.92 10.88
CA ILE A 279 8.96 12.65 10.21
C ILE A 279 10.28 12.02 9.76
N ALA A 280 11.14 12.80 9.10
CA ALA A 280 12.44 12.32 8.61
C ALA A 280 13.35 11.73 9.70
N VAL A 281 13.33 12.27 10.92
CA VAL A 281 14.12 11.70 12.03
C VAL A 281 13.59 10.36 12.56
N LYS A 282 12.32 9.99 12.30
CA LYS A 282 11.76 8.69 12.76
C LYS A 282 12.49 7.50 12.13
N ASP A 283 12.87 7.66 10.87
CA ASP A 283 13.61 6.66 10.09
C ASP A 283 15.12 6.91 10.13
N ASN A 284 15.59 7.63 11.18
CA ASN A 284 17.00 7.90 11.44
C ASN A 284 17.74 8.64 10.31
N PHE A 285 17.06 9.43 9.48
CA PHE A 285 17.73 10.22 8.44
C PHE A 285 18.58 11.34 9.07
N ILE A 286 19.89 11.11 9.15
CA ILE A 286 20.84 11.90 9.94
C ILE A 286 20.80 13.41 9.60
N PRO A 287 20.77 13.84 8.33
CA PRO A 287 20.71 15.27 7.98
C PRO A 287 19.51 16.01 8.59
N ALA A 288 18.38 15.32 8.81
CA ALA A 288 17.18 15.92 9.40
C ALA A 288 17.37 16.28 10.89
N TYR A 289 18.21 15.56 11.64
CA TYR A 289 18.48 15.88 13.04
C TYR A 289 19.13 17.25 13.21
N ASN A 290 20.03 17.62 12.29
CA ASN A 290 20.65 18.94 12.28
C ASN A 290 19.62 20.05 12.04
N LYS A 291 18.79 19.88 11.01
CA LYS A 291 17.72 20.83 10.68
C LYS A 291 16.70 20.98 11.81
N LEU A 292 16.29 19.86 12.40
CA LEU A 292 15.39 19.84 13.55
C LEU A 292 16.00 20.53 14.77
N GLY A 293 17.26 20.25 15.07
CA GLY A 293 18.01 20.92 16.14
C GLY A 293 18.09 22.43 15.94
N ARG A 294 18.39 22.88 14.71
CA ARG A 294 18.41 24.30 14.35
C ARG A 294 17.05 24.98 14.56
N MET A 295 15.96 24.33 14.14
CA MET A 295 14.60 24.85 14.37
C MET A 295 14.33 25.05 15.87
N TYR A 296 14.75 24.11 16.72
CA TYR A 296 14.61 24.24 18.16
C TYR A 296 15.50 25.34 18.77
N ILE A 297 16.68 25.62 18.21
CA ILE A 297 17.52 26.75 18.63
C ILE A 297 16.83 28.08 18.31
N ILE A 298 16.29 28.23 17.11
CA ILE A 298 15.56 29.44 16.69
C ILE A 298 14.33 29.66 17.59
N ASP A 299 13.64 28.58 17.97
CA ASP A 299 12.55 28.56 18.92
C ASP A 299 12.99 28.76 20.39
N GLN A 300 14.29 28.92 20.66
CA GLN A 300 14.90 29.03 22.00
C GLN A 300 14.65 27.83 22.93
N LYS A 301 14.34 26.66 22.36
CA LYS A 301 14.14 25.39 23.07
C LYS A 301 15.42 24.57 23.10
N TYR A 302 16.46 25.12 23.73
CA TYR A 302 17.83 24.59 23.66
C TYR A 302 17.98 23.16 24.19
N ALA A 303 17.23 22.78 25.23
CA ALA A 303 17.24 21.41 25.74
C ALA A 303 16.77 20.40 24.67
N GLN A 304 15.68 20.71 23.96
CA GLN A 304 15.18 19.87 22.87
C GLN A 304 16.16 19.85 21.68
N ALA A 305 16.72 21.00 21.33
CA ALA A 305 17.76 21.07 20.29
C ALA A 305 18.91 20.11 20.61
N SER A 306 19.45 20.21 21.82
CA SER A 306 20.58 19.38 22.24
C SER A 306 20.28 17.89 22.27
N PHE A 307 19.06 17.50 22.65
CA PHE A 307 18.62 16.10 22.63
C PHE A 307 18.68 15.53 21.20
N TRP A 308 18.06 16.21 20.24
CA TRP A 308 18.03 15.74 18.84
C TRP A 308 19.41 15.78 18.18
N LEU A 309 20.21 16.82 18.45
CA LEU A 309 21.56 16.94 17.90
C LEU A 309 22.50 15.85 18.42
N ARG A 310 22.41 15.48 19.70
CA ARG A 310 23.14 14.33 20.26
C ARG A 310 22.71 13.03 19.60
N ARG A 311 21.40 12.82 19.43
CA ARG A 311 20.90 11.60 18.78
C ARG A 311 21.43 11.45 17.35
N GLY A 312 21.48 12.54 16.58
CA GLY A 312 22.09 12.53 15.24
C GLY A 312 23.58 12.19 15.27
N LEU A 313 24.34 12.70 16.26
CA LEU A 313 25.76 12.37 16.43
C LEU A 313 25.99 10.91 16.83
N ASP A 314 25.13 10.35 17.67
CA ASP A 314 25.19 8.95 18.08
C ASP A 314 25.04 8.03 16.86
N LEU A 315 24.06 8.33 15.98
CA LEU A 315 23.83 7.57 14.74
C LEU A 315 25.04 7.59 13.80
N ILE A 316 25.70 8.74 13.62
CA ILE A 316 26.94 8.83 12.81
C ILE A 316 28.05 7.93 13.38
N ASN A 317 28.12 7.78 14.71
CA ASN A 317 29.13 6.94 15.34
C ASN A 317 28.76 5.44 15.29
N GLU A 318 27.48 5.12 15.12
CA GLU A 318 26.96 3.76 14.93
C GLU A 318 27.13 3.25 13.49
N GLU A 319 27.10 4.14 12.49
CA GLU A 319 27.32 3.78 11.09
C GLU A 319 28.76 3.34 10.79
N THR A 320 28.92 2.21 10.08
CA THR A 320 30.22 1.67 9.66
C THR A 320 30.85 2.54 8.57
N GLU A 321 32.19 2.69 8.61
CA GLU A 321 33.12 3.57 7.87
C GLU A 321 32.94 3.87 6.35
N ASN A 322 31.85 3.46 5.69
CA ASN A 322 31.73 3.41 4.24
C ASN A 322 31.43 4.75 3.53
N ASP A 323 31.09 5.85 4.24
CA ASP A 323 30.76 7.13 3.56
C ASP A 323 31.26 8.41 4.29
N LYS A 324 32.56 8.41 4.65
CA LYS A 324 33.18 9.44 5.52
C LYS A 324 33.08 10.89 5.03
N ASP A 325 32.96 11.14 3.72
CA ASP A 325 32.98 12.49 3.18
C ASP A 325 31.60 13.16 3.22
N ASN A 326 30.51 12.41 2.98
CA ASN A 326 29.14 12.94 3.07
C ASN A 326 28.74 13.22 4.54
N ASP A 327 29.22 12.37 5.46
CA ASP A 327 28.98 12.53 6.90
C ASP A 327 29.74 13.71 7.51
N LYS A 328 30.85 14.15 6.89
CA LYS A 328 31.72 15.16 7.47
C LYS A 328 31.01 16.50 7.65
N GLU A 329 30.26 16.94 6.63
CA GLU A 329 29.50 18.18 6.69
C GLU A 329 28.32 18.08 7.66
N VAL A 330 27.60 16.96 7.64
CA VAL A 330 26.50 16.71 8.57
C VAL A 330 27.01 16.71 10.02
N LYS A 331 28.12 16.03 10.29
CA LYS A 331 28.79 16.01 11.60
C LYS A 331 29.24 17.39 12.04
N TYR A 332 29.82 18.19 11.14
CA TYR A 332 30.19 19.58 11.41
C TYR A 332 28.97 20.41 11.84
N ASN A 333 27.88 20.31 11.09
CA ASN A 333 26.66 21.08 11.36
C ASN A 333 26.03 20.66 12.70
N LEU A 334 25.96 19.35 12.97
CA LEU A 334 25.47 18.80 14.24
C LEU A 334 26.31 19.28 15.43
N LEU A 335 27.63 19.18 15.36
CA LEU A 335 28.54 19.63 16.42
C LEU A 335 28.44 21.15 16.66
N THR A 336 28.36 21.93 15.58
CA THR A 336 28.24 23.39 15.65
C THR A 336 26.95 23.80 16.35
N ASN A 337 25.82 23.25 15.91
CA ASN A 337 24.52 23.54 16.51
C ASN A 337 24.41 22.99 17.94
N LEU A 338 25.05 21.85 18.24
CA LEU A 338 25.09 21.32 19.61
C LEU A 338 25.89 22.25 20.51
N GLY A 339 27.02 22.75 20.03
CA GLY A 339 27.81 23.78 20.69
C GLY A 339 27.00 25.04 20.98
N TRP A 340 26.22 25.52 20.00
CA TRP A 340 25.31 26.66 20.21
C TRP A 340 24.25 26.36 21.27
N ALA A 341 23.56 25.22 21.18
CA ALA A 341 22.55 24.86 22.17
C ALA A 341 23.14 24.71 23.60
N MET A 342 24.39 24.26 23.73
CA MET A 342 25.10 24.16 25.02
C MET A 342 25.52 25.53 25.56
N LEU A 343 25.99 26.44 24.70
CA LEU A 343 26.32 27.82 25.05
C LEU A 343 25.13 28.53 25.71
N GLU A 344 23.96 28.45 25.08
CA GLU A 344 22.73 29.09 25.57
C GLU A 344 22.21 28.46 26.88
N GLN A 345 22.54 27.19 27.12
CA GLN A 345 22.27 26.49 28.38
C GLN A 345 23.36 26.71 29.45
N LYS A 346 24.41 27.46 29.14
CA LYS A 346 25.58 27.71 30.00
C LYS A 346 26.43 26.48 30.31
N TYR A 347 26.35 25.43 29.51
CA TYR A 347 27.25 24.28 29.59
C TYR A 347 28.52 24.56 28.76
N TYR A 348 29.36 25.48 29.23
CA TYR A 348 30.47 26.04 28.45
C TYR A 348 31.56 25.01 28.08
N ASP A 349 31.90 24.08 28.98
CA ASP A 349 32.86 23.01 28.70
C ASP A 349 32.40 22.13 27.53
N GLU A 350 31.13 21.73 27.56
CA GLU A 350 30.53 20.93 26.49
C GLU A 350 30.41 21.73 25.19
N ALA A 351 30.03 23.01 25.27
CA ALA A 351 29.97 23.89 24.11
C ALA A 351 31.35 23.98 23.43
N LYS A 352 32.40 24.26 24.21
CA LYS A 352 33.79 24.34 23.74
C LYS A 352 34.24 23.02 23.12
N TYR A 353 34.00 21.89 23.77
CA TYR A 353 34.36 20.57 23.26
C TYR A 353 33.76 20.30 21.87
N ASN A 354 32.47 20.55 21.70
CA ASN A 354 31.79 20.31 20.43
C ASN A 354 32.29 21.25 19.32
N LEU A 355 32.47 22.54 19.62
CA LEU A 355 32.92 23.54 18.65
C LEU A 355 34.38 23.32 18.22
N GLU A 356 35.26 22.91 19.13
CA GLU A 356 36.63 22.51 18.78
C GLU A 356 36.67 21.27 17.89
N ASN A 357 35.79 20.29 18.14
CA ASN A 357 35.67 19.14 17.25
C ASN A 357 35.10 19.52 15.88
N ALA A 358 34.17 20.47 15.81
CA ALA A 358 33.69 21.01 14.53
C ALA A 358 34.82 21.69 13.73
N LYS A 359 35.65 22.52 14.39
CA LYS A 359 36.82 23.18 13.76
C LYS A 359 37.84 22.20 13.20
N LYS A 360 38.03 21.03 13.85
CA LYS A 360 38.90 19.96 13.34
C LYS A 360 38.38 19.37 12.03
N LEU A 361 37.07 19.37 11.80
CA LEU A 361 36.47 18.90 10.55
C LEU A 361 36.64 19.96 9.45
N TYR A 362 36.25 21.20 9.72
CA TYR A 362 36.41 22.33 8.79
C TYR A 362 37.00 23.54 9.50
N ASN A 363 38.18 23.96 9.05
CA ASN A 363 38.91 25.11 9.57
C ASN A 363 38.61 26.43 8.82
N ASN A 364 37.72 26.37 7.82
CA ASN A 364 37.39 27.47 6.92
C ASN A 364 35.89 27.82 6.91
N LYS A 365 35.16 27.42 7.96
CA LYS A 365 33.74 27.74 8.14
C LYS A 365 33.55 28.56 9.42
N ALA A 366 32.96 29.75 9.29
CA ALA A 366 32.83 30.71 10.39
C ALA A 366 32.03 30.26 11.62
N PRO A 367 30.88 29.54 11.50
CA PRO A 367 29.98 29.30 12.63
C PRO A 367 30.66 28.77 13.89
N ALA A 368 31.52 27.77 13.75
CA ALA A 368 32.24 27.18 14.88
C ALA A 368 33.19 28.17 15.58
N TYR A 369 33.88 29.04 14.81
CA TYR A 369 34.74 30.09 15.37
C TYR A 369 33.93 31.19 16.07
N CYS A 370 32.84 31.64 15.44
CA CYS A 370 31.97 32.67 16.00
C CYS A 370 31.35 32.26 17.34
N LEU A 371 30.85 31.03 17.42
CA LEU A 371 30.25 30.48 18.63
C LEU A 371 31.31 30.22 19.71
N LEU A 372 32.49 29.74 19.33
CA LEU A 372 33.57 29.49 20.28
C LEU A 372 34.08 30.79 20.90
N ALA A 373 34.18 31.88 20.13
CA ALA A 373 34.50 33.19 20.67
C ALA A 373 33.50 33.63 21.75
N GLN A 374 32.20 33.44 21.49
CA GLN A 374 31.13 33.75 22.45
C GLN A 374 31.20 32.89 23.72
N VAL A 375 31.49 31.59 23.60
CA VAL A 375 31.72 30.70 24.77
C VAL A 375 32.88 31.23 25.62
N LEU A 376 34.03 31.52 24.99
CA LEU A 376 35.22 31.99 25.70
C LEU A 376 35.01 33.33 26.40
N GLU A 377 34.21 34.23 25.81
CA GLU A 377 33.80 35.49 26.43
C GLU A 377 32.88 35.28 27.63
N ALA A 378 31.90 34.37 27.51
CA ALA A 378 31.00 34.03 28.61
C ALA A 378 31.78 33.46 29.80
N GLU A 379 32.71 32.52 29.57
CA GLU A 379 33.56 31.96 30.61
C GLU A 379 34.55 32.99 31.20
N LYS A 380 34.94 34.02 30.44
CA LYS A 380 35.83 35.07 30.95
C LYS A 380 35.10 35.92 32.00
N ASN A 381 33.81 36.19 31.81
CA ASN A 381 33.01 36.96 32.75
C ASN A 381 32.81 36.22 34.09
N GLU A 382 33.11 34.92 34.16
CA GLU A 382 32.98 34.08 35.36
C GLU A 382 34.31 33.75 36.06
N ALA A 383 35.46 34.08 35.47
CA ALA A 383 36.79 33.68 35.97
C ALA A 383 37.59 34.83 36.59
N ASP A 384 38.39 34.54 37.63
CA ASP A 384 39.34 35.46 38.26
C ASP A 384 40.51 35.85 37.31
N GLU A 385 40.98 37.11 37.40
CA GLU A 385 41.92 37.84 36.50
C GLU A 385 43.27 37.16 36.15
N LYS A 386 43.60 36.00 36.73
CA LYS A 386 44.95 35.42 36.71
C LYS A 386 45.40 34.79 35.38
N ASN A 387 44.52 34.64 34.39
CA ASN A 387 44.87 34.05 33.08
C ASN A 387 44.31 34.82 31.87
N THR A 388 44.15 36.14 32.04
CA THR A 388 43.38 37.01 31.14
C THR A 388 44.04 37.21 29.77
N GLU A 389 45.37 37.24 29.68
CA GLU A 389 46.07 37.59 28.42
C GLU A 389 46.02 36.47 27.37
N THR A 390 46.28 35.22 27.76
CA THR A 390 46.16 34.06 26.87
C THR A 390 44.72 33.85 26.42
N LYS A 391 43.76 33.98 27.34
CA LYS A 391 42.32 33.85 27.04
C LYS A 391 41.83 34.96 26.09
N ASN A 392 42.29 36.19 26.28
CA ASN A 392 42.00 37.30 25.36
C ASN A 392 42.54 37.03 23.95
N THR A 393 43.74 36.47 23.84
CA THR A 393 44.34 36.15 22.53
C THR A 393 43.53 35.07 21.80
N GLU A 394 43.07 34.03 22.52
CA GLU A 394 42.21 32.98 21.98
C GLU A 394 40.86 33.54 21.49
N ILE A 395 40.24 34.44 22.26
CA ILE A 395 38.98 35.13 21.89
C ILE A 395 39.16 35.93 20.59
N ILE A 396 40.19 36.77 20.51
CA ILE A 396 40.46 37.64 19.34
C ILE A 396 40.72 36.81 18.10
N ASN A 397 41.48 35.72 18.21
CA ASN A 397 41.76 34.84 17.09
C ASN A 397 40.48 34.20 16.55
N ASN A 398 39.60 33.70 17.42
CA ASN A 398 38.32 33.12 16.99
C ASN A 398 37.40 34.17 16.35
N TRP A 399 37.34 35.40 16.88
CA TRP A 399 36.63 36.50 16.21
C TRP A 399 37.26 36.88 14.86
N GLY A 400 38.58 36.81 14.74
CA GLY A 400 39.29 37.01 13.48
C GLY A 400 38.86 36.02 12.39
N TYR A 401 38.85 34.73 12.72
CA TYR A 401 38.39 33.68 11.79
C TYR A 401 36.88 33.77 11.51
N CYS A 402 36.07 34.13 12.52
CA CYS A 402 34.66 34.42 12.33
C CYS A 402 34.45 35.53 11.30
N TYR A 403 35.21 36.64 11.41
CA TYR A 403 35.15 37.74 10.46
C TYR A 403 35.61 37.35 9.05
N GLU A 404 36.67 36.55 8.94
CA GLU A 404 37.26 36.12 7.66
C GLU A 404 36.31 35.20 6.87
N TYR A 405 35.68 34.23 7.54
CA TYR A 405 34.91 33.18 6.87
C TYR A 405 33.40 33.38 6.86
N ALA A 406 32.87 34.41 7.54
CA ALA A 406 31.41 34.56 7.68
C ALA A 406 30.75 34.91 6.34
N ASN A 407 29.70 34.17 6.00
CA ASN A 407 28.85 34.45 4.85
C ASN A 407 27.75 35.45 5.23
N THR A 408 27.87 36.69 4.75
CA THR A 408 26.91 37.77 5.04
C THR A 408 25.52 37.57 4.43
N ASN A 409 25.34 36.58 3.55
CA ASN A 409 24.02 36.19 3.04
C ASN A 409 23.25 35.28 4.02
N ASN A 410 23.94 34.61 4.94
CA ASN A 410 23.30 33.84 6.01
C ASN A 410 22.97 34.77 7.18
N ILE A 411 21.72 34.74 7.68
CA ILE A 411 21.24 35.66 8.71
C ILE A 411 22.05 35.56 10.01
N ASP A 412 22.36 34.34 10.46
CA ASP A 412 23.08 34.09 11.70
C ASP A 412 24.54 34.54 11.56
N GLU A 413 25.19 34.14 10.47
CA GLU A 413 26.58 34.50 10.20
C GLU A 413 26.75 36.00 9.95
N ASN A 414 25.79 36.66 9.31
CA ASN A 414 25.82 38.11 9.13
C ASN A 414 25.78 38.83 10.47
N LYS A 415 24.94 38.37 11.42
CA LYS A 415 24.93 38.89 12.78
C LYS A 415 26.28 38.71 13.46
N TRP A 416 26.87 37.50 13.38
CA TRP A 416 28.17 37.22 13.96
C TRP A 416 29.32 38.00 13.30
N PHE A 417 29.25 38.25 11.99
CA PHE A 417 30.21 39.08 11.26
C PHE A 417 30.28 40.51 11.83
N TYR A 418 29.13 41.13 12.10
CA TYR A 418 29.11 42.46 12.70
C TYR A 418 29.60 42.46 14.14
N GLN A 419 29.31 41.42 14.93
CA GLN A 419 29.87 41.25 16.27
C GLN A 419 31.40 41.17 16.19
N ALA A 420 31.92 40.25 15.36
CA ALA A 420 33.36 40.09 15.14
C ALA A 420 34.05 41.41 14.79
N ARG A 421 33.44 42.19 13.89
CA ARG A 421 33.95 43.51 13.50
C ARG A 421 34.05 44.49 14.67
N GLN A 422 33.11 44.47 15.61
CA GLN A 422 33.14 45.33 16.80
C GLN A 422 34.25 44.92 17.77
N HIS A 423 34.39 43.62 18.02
CA HIS A 423 35.47 43.09 18.88
C HIS A 423 36.85 43.40 18.32
N LEU A 424 37.03 43.32 17.00
CA LEU A 424 38.31 43.61 16.33
C LEU A 424 38.66 45.10 16.23
N LYS A 425 37.66 45.99 16.25
CA LYS A 425 37.86 47.46 16.28
C LYS A 425 38.20 47.98 17.66
N THR A 426 37.81 47.26 18.70
CA THR A 426 38.10 47.65 20.08
C THR A 426 39.56 47.31 20.36
N PRO A 427 40.43 48.27 20.70
CA PRO A 427 41.81 47.96 21.05
C PRO A 427 41.80 47.18 22.36
N LEU A 428 41.86 45.85 22.27
CA LEU A 428 42.23 45.01 23.39
C LEU A 428 43.71 45.30 23.66
N ASN A 429 44.01 45.75 24.88
CA ASN A 429 45.39 46.05 25.29
C ASN A 429 46.28 44.83 25.02
N GLY A 430 47.08 44.90 23.95
CA GLY A 430 48.02 43.85 23.54
C GLY A 430 47.97 43.54 22.05
N SER A 431 49.13 43.57 21.41
CA SER A 431 49.42 43.30 19.99
C SER A 431 48.97 41.90 19.51
N SER A 432 47.68 41.69 19.29
CA SER A 432 47.09 40.34 19.17
C SER A 432 46.14 40.14 17.98
N VAL A 433 46.24 40.98 16.95
CA VAL A 433 45.53 40.75 15.67
C VAL A 433 46.43 39.94 14.72
N PRO A 434 45.98 38.80 14.17
CA PRO A 434 46.74 38.03 13.18
C PRO A 434 47.20 38.92 12.01
N ALA A 435 48.44 38.72 11.53
CA ALA A 435 49.06 39.59 10.52
C ALA A 435 48.24 39.77 9.23
N MET A 436 47.38 38.81 8.89
CA MET A 436 46.48 38.84 7.72
C MET A 436 45.34 39.88 7.87
N LEU A 437 44.83 40.07 9.09
CA LEU A 437 43.75 41.02 9.40
C LEU A 437 44.22 42.48 9.45
N ASN A 438 45.49 42.72 9.81
CA ASN A 438 46.09 44.05 9.78
C ASN A 438 46.14 44.67 8.37
N PHE A 439 46.12 43.86 7.30
CA PHE A 439 46.13 44.35 5.93
C PHE A 439 44.73 44.71 5.42
N GLN A 440 43.69 43.94 5.79
CA GLN A 440 42.31 44.21 5.36
C GLN A 440 41.64 45.35 6.14
N LEU A 441 41.88 45.46 7.46
CA LEU A 441 41.33 46.54 8.29
C LEU A 441 41.94 47.92 7.98
N LYS A 442 43.13 47.98 7.36
CA LYS A 442 43.75 49.24 6.91
C LYS A 442 43.20 49.76 5.57
N ASN A 443 42.56 48.90 4.77
CA ASN A 443 42.14 49.19 3.40
C ASN A 443 40.60 49.19 3.22
N SER A 444 39.83 49.19 4.31
CA SER A 444 38.36 49.30 4.36
C SER A 444 37.94 50.37 5.37
#